data_AF-A0A6M6JRD3-F1
#
_entry.id   AF-A0A6M6JRD3-F1
#
_cell.length_a   1.000
_cell.length_b   1.000
_cell.length_c   1.000
_cell.angle_alpha   90.00
_cell.angle_beta   90.00
_cell.angle_gamma   90.00
#
_symmetry.space_group_name_H-M   'P 1'
#
loop_
_entity.id
_entity.type
_entity.pdbx_description
1 polymer ?
#
loop_
_entity_poly.entity_id
_entity_poly.type
_entity_poly.pdbx_seq_one_letter_code
_entity_poly.pdbx_strand_id
1 'polypeptide(L)'
;MSLRLPVGEVTVLLGPSVARRRMMNRLDDATGRCADGHDAGVHRLGARPVDPLAVRLAALDAVEPGRVAILLVDRFTDGLAAAERRAVLARLPAVAASGVAVLVDDADPVAGMAVADGALRVDRTGDVQVEQLAYLAS
;
A
#
# COMPACT_ATOMS: atom_id res chain seq x y z
N MET A 1 -18.51 -5.68 -1.07
CA MET A 1 -17.92 -4.67 -1.96
C MET A 1 -16.55 -5.17 -2.36
N SER A 2 -16.21 -5.21 -3.64
CA SER A 2 -14.87 -5.60 -4.09
C SER A 2 -14.07 -4.33 -4.41
N LEU A 3 -12.89 -4.20 -3.80
CA LEU A 3 -11.95 -3.13 -4.13
C LEU A 3 -11.14 -3.56 -5.35
N ARG A 4 -10.95 -2.65 -6.31
CA ARG A 4 -10.07 -2.88 -7.46
C ARG A 4 -8.85 -2.00 -7.31
N LEU A 5 -7.68 -2.62 -7.33
CA LEU A 5 -6.40 -1.94 -7.31
C LEU A 5 -5.75 -2.02 -8.69
N PRO A 6 -5.20 -0.91 -9.21
CA PRO A 6 -4.47 -0.93 -10.47
C PRO A 6 -3.16 -1.71 -10.32
N VAL A 7 -2.92 -2.63 -11.26
CA VAL A 7 -1.67 -3.37 -11.35
C VAL A 7 -0.58 -2.44 -11.87
N GLY A 8 0.61 -2.48 -11.27
CA GLY A 8 1.70 -1.61 -11.69
C GLY A 8 1.78 -0.28 -10.94
N GLU A 9 0.82 -0.01 -10.05
CA GLU A 9 0.64 1.29 -9.42
C GLU A 9 0.69 1.20 -7.88
N VAL A 10 1.16 2.29 -7.28
CA VAL A 10 1.10 2.56 -5.84
C VAL A 10 -0.14 3.39 -5.55
N THR A 11 -1.05 2.81 -4.78
CA THR A 11 -2.27 3.48 -4.30
C THR A 11 -2.14 3.79 -2.81
N VAL A 12 -2.37 5.04 -2.41
CA VAL A 12 -2.37 5.44 -1.00
C VAL A 12 -3.77 5.52 -0.42
N LEU A 13 -3.97 5.01 0.79
CA LEU A 13 -5.22 5.10 1.53
C LEU A 13 -5.26 6.44 2.30
N LEU A 14 -6.30 7.23 2.07
CA LEU A 14 -6.53 8.54 2.67
C LEU A 14 -7.81 8.53 3.51
N GLY A 15 -7.97 9.54 4.37
CA GLY A 15 -9.13 9.69 5.25
C GLY A 15 -8.79 9.56 6.74
N PRO A 16 -9.79 9.45 7.63
CA PRO A 16 -9.57 9.34 9.07
C PRO A 16 -8.78 8.08 9.44
N SER A 17 -7.79 8.19 10.33
CA SER A 17 -6.89 7.08 10.69
C SER A 17 -7.62 5.79 11.13
N VAL A 18 -8.68 5.93 11.94
CA VAL A 18 -9.50 4.78 12.39
C VAL A 18 -10.21 4.11 11.23
N ALA A 19 -10.72 4.89 10.27
CA ALA A 19 -11.41 4.34 9.11
C ALA A 19 -10.45 3.63 8.16
N ARG A 20 -9.24 4.18 7.95
CA ARG A 20 -8.18 3.54 7.17
C ARG A 20 -7.76 2.20 7.77
N ARG A 21 -7.50 2.16 9.08
CA ARG A 21 -7.19 0.91 9.79
C ARG A 21 -8.31 -0.12 9.68
N ARG A 22 -9.58 0.31 9.84
CA ARG A 22 -10.73 -0.60 9.63
C ARG A 22 -10.78 -1.12 8.20
N MET A 23 -10.48 -0.29 7.21
CA MET A 23 -10.41 -0.72 5.82
C MET A 23 -9.31 -1.75 5.61
N MET A 24 -8.07 -1.49 6.06
CA MET A 24 -6.96 -2.43 5.96
C MET A 24 -7.25 -3.77 6.65
N ASN A 25 -7.91 -3.76 7.81
CA ASN A 25 -8.31 -4.97 8.54
C ASN A 25 -9.46 -5.75 7.86
N ARG A 26 -10.25 -5.11 6.99
CA ARG A 26 -11.31 -5.79 6.22
C ARG A 26 -10.78 -6.50 4.99
N LEU A 27 -9.60 -6.11 4.50
CA LEU A 27 -8.97 -6.77 3.35
C LEU A 27 -8.44 -8.13 3.79
N ASP A 28 -8.95 -9.19 3.17
CA ASP A 28 -8.56 -10.56 3.45
C ASP A 28 -7.43 -11.00 2.51
N ASP A 29 -6.29 -11.36 3.11
CA ASP A 29 -5.07 -11.75 2.41
C ASP A 29 -5.24 -13.08 1.62
N ALA A 30 -6.30 -13.85 1.87
CA ALA A 30 -6.58 -15.11 1.18
C ALA A 30 -7.52 -14.99 -0.04
N THR A 31 -8.14 -13.82 -0.25
CA THR A 31 -9.27 -13.70 -1.21
C THR A 31 -8.99 -12.78 -2.40
N GLY A 32 -7.72 -12.41 -2.61
CA GLY A 32 -7.33 -11.59 -3.76
C GLY A 32 -7.76 -12.24 -5.08
N ARG A 33 -8.25 -11.43 -6.02
CA ARG A 33 -8.64 -11.87 -7.37
C ARG A 33 -8.11 -10.93 -8.43
N CYS A 34 -7.67 -11.46 -9.57
CA CYS A 34 -7.37 -10.66 -10.74
C CYS A 34 -8.66 -10.30 -11.52
N ALA A 35 -8.53 -9.47 -12.55
CA ALA A 35 -9.66 -9.04 -13.38
C ALA A 35 -10.41 -10.21 -14.05
N ASP A 36 -9.71 -11.30 -14.36
CA ASP A 36 -10.27 -12.52 -14.95
C ASP A 36 -10.90 -13.47 -13.92
N GLY A 37 -10.84 -13.12 -12.63
CA GLY A 37 -11.44 -13.89 -11.54
C GLY A 37 -10.59 -15.02 -10.97
N HIS A 38 -9.34 -15.18 -11.42
CA HIS A 38 -8.38 -16.10 -10.83
C HIS A 38 -7.91 -15.60 -9.46
N ASP A 39 -7.56 -16.54 -8.58
CA ASP A 39 -6.96 -16.21 -7.29
C ASP A 39 -5.63 -15.47 -7.50
N ALA A 40 -5.46 -14.38 -6.77
CA ALA A 40 -4.30 -13.51 -6.84
C ALA A 40 -3.65 -13.46 -5.45
N GLY A 41 -2.36 -13.77 -5.38
CA GLY A 41 -1.63 -13.77 -4.11
C GLY A 41 -1.61 -12.38 -3.48
N VAL A 42 -2.11 -12.27 -2.24
CA VAL A 42 -1.98 -11.05 -1.44
C VAL A 42 -0.87 -11.25 -0.42
N HIS A 43 -0.01 -10.26 -0.27
CA HIS A 43 0.99 -10.21 0.77
C HIS A 43 0.81 -8.94 1.59
N ARG A 44 0.87 -9.06 2.92
CA ARG A 44 0.78 -7.91 3.84
C ARG A 44 2.10 -7.68 4.53
N LEU A 45 2.62 -6.48 4.38
CA LEU A 45 3.75 -5.97 5.14
C LEU A 45 3.24 -5.15 6.32
N GLY A 46 3.40 -5.73 7.50
CA GLY A 46 3.33 -5.01 8.77
C GLY A 46 4.70 -5.02 9.44
N ALA A 47 4.97 -4.04 10.29
CA ALA A 47 6.19 -4.01 11.10
C ALA A 47 5.85 -3.63 12.53
N ARG A 48 6.60 -4.17 13.48
CA ARG A 48 6.62 -3.65 14.85
C ARG A 48 7.37 -2.32 14.82
N PRO A 49 7.01 -1.33 15.66
CA PRO A 49 7.69 -0.04 15.68
C PRO A 49 9.20 -0.13 15.90
N VAL A 50 9.65 -1.17 16.62
CA VAL A 50 11.06 -1.42 16.96
C VAL A 50 11.86 -2.11 15.87
N ASP A 51 11.21 -2.61 14.81
CA ASP A 51 11.92 -3.29 13.74
C ASP A 51 12.86 -2.28 13.04
N PRO A 52 14.12 -2.62 12.76
CA PRO A 52 15.05 -1.68 12.13
C PRO A 52 14.74 -1.50 10.64
N LEU A 53 15.21 -0.38 10.07
CA LEU A 53 15.07 -0.08 8.63
C LEU A 53 15.52 -1.26 7.75
N ALA A 54 16.66 -1.88 8.05
CA ALA A 54 17.21 -2.98 7.25
C ALA A 54 16.25 -4.18 7.15
N VAL A 55 15.55 -4.52 8.23
CA VAL A 55 14.55 -5.61 8.22
C VAL A 55 13.37 -5.24 7.33
N ARG A 56 12.94 -3.98 7.37
CA ARG A 56 11.84 -3.50 6.52
C ARG A 56 12.20 -3.50 5.04
N LEU A 57 13.42 -3.09 4.70
CA LEU A 57 13.90 -3.13 3.32
C LEU A 57 14.05 -4.57 2.82
N ALA A 58 14.58 -5.48 3.64
CA ALA A 58 14.68 -6.89 3.28
C ALA A 58 13.31 -7.54 3.04
N ALA A 59 12.28 -7.16 3.81
CA ALA A 59 10.93 -7.66 3.61
C ALA A 59 10.30 -7.14 2.29
N LEU A 60 10.63 -5.92 1.86
CA LEU A 60 10.25 -5.42 0.53
C LEU A 60 11.00 -6.16 -0.59
N ASP A 61 12.30 -6.40 -0.41
CA ASP A 61 13.10 -7.13 -1.40
C ASP A 61 12.66 -8.61 -1.53
N ALA A 62 12.00 -9.17 -0.52
CA ALA A 62 11.45 -10.53 -0.55
C ALA A 62 10.08 -10.63 -1.26
N VAL A 63 9.53 -9.53 -1.77
CA VAL A 63 8.28 -9.54 -2.55
C VAL A 63 8.58 -10.06 -3.95
N GLU A 64 8.26 -11.32 -4.18
CA GLU A 64 8.48 -12.01 -5.47
C GLU A 64 7.33 -11.76 -6.46
N PRO A 65 7.59 -11.05 -7.58
CA PRO A 65 6.59 -10.83 -8.62
C PRO A 65 6.13 -12.16 -9.24
N GLY A 66 4.84 -12.27 -9.55
CA GLY A 66 4.24 -13.51 -10.07
C GLY A 66 3.79 -14.51 -8.99
N ARG A 67 4.31 -14.39 -7.75
CA ARG A 67 3.71 -15.03 -6.56
C ARG A 67 2.82 -14.07 -5.80
N VAL A 68 3.28 -12.81 -5.65
CA VAL A 68 2.51 -11.72 -5.07
C VAL A 68 1.93 -10.89 -6.21
N ALA A 69 0.62 -10.70 -6.20
CA ALA A 69 -0.09 -9.84 -7.13
C ALA A 69 -0.59 -8.56 -6.45
N ILE A 70 -0.88 -8.62 -5.14
CA ILE A 70 -1.31 -7.48 -4.34
C ILE A 70 -0.41 -7.37 -3.11
N LEU A 71 0.15 -6.19 -2.86
CA LEU A 71 0.93 -5.87 -1.67
C LEU A 71 0.19 -4.85 -0.81
N LEU A 72 -0.13 -5.24 0.42
CA LEU A 72 -0.75 -4.37 1.43
C LEU A 72 0.34 -3.87 2.39
N VAL A 73 0.68 -2.58 2.31
CA VAL A 73 1.67 -1.94 3.18
C VAL A 73 0.92 -1.28 4.34
N ASP A 74 0.85 -1.97 5.46
CA ASP A 74 0.03 -1.61 6.61
C ASP A 74 0.88 -1.06 7.74
N ARG A 75 0.92 0.28 7.86
CA ARG A 75 1.64 1.00 8.92
C ARG A 75 3.12 0.61 9.00
N PHE A 76 3.68 0.20 7.87
CA PHE A 76 4.99 -0.44 7.80
C PHE A 76 6.14 0.48 8.23
N THR A 77 5.94 1.79 8.17
CA THR A 77 6.95 2.81 8.56
C THR A 77 6.78 3.35 9.97
N ASP A 78 5.86 2.81 10.78
CA ASP A 78 5.65 3.24 12.16
C ASP A 78 6.94 3.11 12.98
N GLY A 79 7.29 4.15 13.74
CA GLY A 79 8.51 4.18 14.55
C GLY A 79 9.79 4.61 13.79
N LEU A 80 9.76 4.69 12.46
CA LEU A 80 10.90 5.21 11.68
C LEU A 80 11.01 6.74 11.76
N ALA A 81 12.25 7.22 11.69
CA ALA A 81 12.53 8.62 11.41
C ALA A 81 12.06 9.00 9.98
N ALA A 82 11.85 10.29 9.74
CA ALA A 82 11.32 10.76 8.44
C ALA A 82 12.19 10.36 7.24
N ALA A 83 13.52 10.39 7.39
CA ALA A 83 14.45 9.97 6.33
C ALA A 83 14.34 8.47 6.02
N GLU A 84 14.23 7.63 7.05
CA GLU A 84 14.09 6.18 6.92
C GLU A 84 12.72 5.81 6.33
N ARG A 85 11.65 6.48 6.77
CA ARG A 85 10.31 6.35 6.16
C ARG A 85 10.37 6.60 4.65
N ARG A 86 10.98 7.72 4.24
CA ARG A 86 11.15 8.06 2.82
C ARG A 86 11.93 6.98 2.08
N ALA A 87 13.00 6.45 2.68
CA ALA A 87 13.78 5.37 2.07
C ALA A 87 12.95 4.10 1.84
N VAL A 88 12.08 3.73 2.78
CA VAL A 88 11.15 2.59 2.60
C VAL A 88 10.12 2.88 1.51
N LEU A 89 9.43 4.01 1.59
CA LEU A 89 8.35 4.37 0.65
C LEU A 89 8.88 4.54 -0.79
N ALA A 90 10.09 5.06 -0.96
CA ALA A 90 10.72 5.23 -2.27
C ALA A 90 11.02 3.91 -3.00
N ARG A 91 10.93 2.76 -2.32
CA ARG A 91 11.09 1.42 -2.95
C ARG A 91 9.79 0.91 -3.56
N LEU A 92 8.64 1.41 -3.10
CA LEU A 92 7.32 0.92 -3.54
C LEU A 92 7.07 1.08 -5.04
N PRO A 93 7.46 2.18 -5.71
CA PRO A 93 7.29 2.28 -7.16
C PRO A 93 8.01 1.18 -7.95
N ALA A 94 9.20 0.75 -7.50
CA ALA A 94 9.92 -0.35 -8.15
C ALA A 94 9.22 -1.70 -7.96
N VAL A 95 8.64 -1.93 -6.78
CA VAL A 95 7.80 -3.12 -6.52
C VAL A 95 6.56 -3.07 -7.40
N ALA A 96 5.88 -1.93 -7.49
CA ALA A 96 4.70 -1.76 -8.32
C ALA A 96 5.03 -2.04 -9.80
N ALA A 97 6.10 -1.43 -10.32
CA ALA A 97 6.58 -1.62 -11.70
C ALA A 97 6.87 -3.08 -12.09
N SER A 98 7.05 -3.98 -11.12
CA SER A 98 7.17 -5.43 -11.36
C SER A 98 5.84 -6.15 -11.65
N GLY A 99 4.72 -5.40 -11.70
CA GLY A 99 3.37 -5.94 -11.94
C GLY A 99 2.59 -6.25 -10.67
N VAL A 100 2.98 -5.66 -9.52
CA VAL A 100 2.27 -5.79 -8.25
C VAL A 100 1.35 -4.58 -8.05
N ALA A 101 0.12 -4.80 -7.62
CA ALA A 101 -0.74 -3.71 -7.15
C ALA A 101 -0.41 -3.39 -5.69
N VAL A 102 -0.02 -2.16 -5.38
CA VAL A 102 0.41 -1.77 -4.02
C VAL A 102 -0.63 -0.87 -3.36
N LEU A 103 -1.10 -1.22 -2.16
CA LEU A 103 -1.95 -0.37 -1.34
C LEU A 103 -1.25 0.02 -0.04
N VAL A 104 -1.15 1.32 0.24
CA VAL A 104 -0.40 1.86 1.37
C VAL A 104 -1.31 2.55 2.38
N ASP A 105 -1.31 2.11 3.64
CA ASP A 105 -1.78 2.90 4.79
C ASP A 105 -0.58 3.32 5.65
N ASP A 106 -0.22 4.60 5.58
CA ASP A 106 0.87 5.17 6.38
C ASP A 106 0.33 6.12 7.48
N ALA A 107 1.13 6.33 8.53
CA ALA A 107 0.87 7.36 9.53
C ALA A 107 0.99 8.77 8.98
N ASP A 108 1.91 8.93 8.05
CA ASP A 108 2.19 10.15 7.31
C ASP A 108 1.61 10.00 5.89
N PRO A 109 0.32 10.36 5.69
CA PRO A 109 -0.31 10.25 4.39
C PRO A 109 0.36 11.13 3.33
N VAL A 110 1.05 12.20 3.72
CA VAL A 110 1.81 13.05 2.79
C VAL A 110 3.03 12.31 2.25
N ALA A 111 3.75 11.60 3.11
CA ALA A 111 4.85 10.74 2.68
C ALA A 111 4.38 9.62 1.74
N GLY A 112 3.21 9.01 2.01
CA GLY A 112 2.59 8.03 1.12
C GLY A 112 2.18 8.61 -0.23
N MET A 113 1.54 9.80 -0.24
CA MET A 113 1.15 10.48 -1.47
C MET A 113 2.34 10.86 -2.35
N ALA A 114 3.51 11.14 -1.77
CA ALA A 114 4.69 11.53 -2.53
C ALA A 114 5.21 10.45 -3.50
N VAL A 115 4.79 9.19 -3.32
CA VAL A 115 5.19 8.05 -4.15
C VAL A 115 3.99 7.36 -4.82
N ALA A 116 2.78 7.88 -4.63
CA ALA A 116 1.55 7.24 -5.08
C ALA A 116 1.12 7.74 -6.47
N ASP A 117 0.67 6.81 -7.30
CA ASP A 117 0.05 7.07 -8.60
C ASP A 117 -1.44 7.41 -8.45
N GLY A 118 -2.06 6.89 -7.39
CA GLY A 118 -3.48 7.10 -7.08
C GLY A 118 -3.78 7.10 -5.59
N ALA A 119 -5.01 7.47 -5.24
CA ALA A 119 -5.48 7.45 -3.87
C ALA A 119 -6.85 6.77 -3.74
N LEU A 120 -7.05 6.13 -2.60
CA LEU A 120 -8.35 5.66 -2.14
C LEU A 120 -8.71 6.47 -0.91
N ARG A 121 -9.76 7.30 -0.99
CA ARG A 121 -10.27 8.01 0.17
C ARG A 121 -11.33 7.15 0.84
N VAL A 122 -11.13 6.87 2.12
CA VAL A 122 -12.16 6.28 2.97
C VAL A 122 -12.73 7.36 3.88
N ASP A 123 -14.05 7.43 3.98
CA ASP A 123 -14.70 8.37 4.88
C ASP A 123 -14.93 7.76 6.28
N ARG A 124 -15.73 8.43 7.12
CA ARG A 124 -16.05 7.96 8.48
C ARG A 124 -17.08 6.82 8.50
N THR A 125 -17.92 6.68 7.47
CA THR A 125 -18.91 5.59 7.35
C THR A 125 -18.25 4.32 6.81
N GLY A 126 -17.07 4.46 6.20
CA GLY A 126 -16.29 3.36 5.63
C GLY A 126 -16.50 3.21 4.12
N ASP A 127 -17.16 4.19 3.49
CA ASP A 127 -17.32 4.28 2.05
C ASP A 127 -16.00 4.68 1.39
N VAL A 128 -15.73 4.11 0.22
CA VAL A 128 -14.45 4.24 -0.49
C VAL A 128 -14.67 4.97 -1.81
N GLN A 129 -13.86 5.99 -2.06
CA GLN A 129 -13.81 6.72 -3.32
C GLN A 129 -12.41 6.62 -3.93
N VAL A 130 -12.35 6.33 -5.23
CA VAL A 130 -11.09 6.31 -5.99
C VAL A 130 -10.81 7.72 -6.48
N GLU A 131 -9.60 8.22 -6.20
CA GLU A 131 -9.10 9.51 -6.67
C GLU A 131 -7.84 9.26 -7.50
N GLN A 132 -7.81 9.74 -8.74
CA GLN A 132 -6.55 9.82 -9.48
C GLN A 132 -5.75 11.01 -8.96
N LEU A 133 -4.49 10.78 -8.59
CA LEU A 133 -3.58 11.85 -8.26
C LEU A 133 -3.04 12.40 -9.57
N ALA A 134 -3.68 13.46 -10.08
CA ALA A 134 -3.13 14.18 -11.22
C ALA A 134 -1.80 14.81 -10.79
N TYR A 135 -0.68 14.19 -11.19
CA TYR A 135 0.62 14.82 -11.05
C TYR A 135 0.59 16.09 -11.90
N LEU A 136 0.72 17.26 -11.28
CA LEU A 136 1.07 18.48 -11.97
C LEU A 136 2.49 18.27 -12.50
N ALA A 137 2.61 17.62 -13.64
CA ALA A 137 3.85 17.54 -14.39
C ALA A 137 4.20 18.97 -14.84
N SER A 138 5.00 19.65 -14.02
CA SER A 138 5.75 20.84 -14.40
C SER A 138 7.10 20.44 -14.97
#